data_AF-A0A925VMS6-F1
#
_entry.id   AF-A0A925VMS6-F1
#
_cell.length_a   1.000
_cell.length_b   1.000
_cell.length_c   1.000
_cell.angle_alpha   90.00
_cell.angle_beta   90.00
_cell.angle_gamma   90.00
#
_symmetry.space_group_name_H-M   'P 1'
#
loop_
_entity.id
_entity.type
_entity.pdbx_description
1 polymer ?
#
loop_
_entity_poly.entity_id
_entity_poly.type
_entity_poly.pdbx_seq_one_letter_code
_entity_poly.pdbx_strand_id
1 'polypeptide(L)'
;MLISCSRLLTAAAALLLLAPTPTARGQAPAAPTAPPEALFPLPQASPHVVLQHAVGLTDVTVDYHAPSVRNRVIWQGLVPYNQIWRAGANENTIITFSDTVRANGRILPAGRYSFYVMPRSDQDWDLVFNRVTTHWGAEGYDEKDDVLRIPVVPEASAVRETLLYWFSDLTTSSAHLNLSWEKKTVSLLLDTNVQARVLAGIEKAVAARPTDWQLLAQAAEYLVLNNLSGEKALHYINESIRLQNAYTNNWIKARLLASKLDYDTAIVYGRKAIKLGDKADASFRTQLPTMRVSLIEWQAKAY
;
A
#
# COMPACT_ATOMS: atom_id res chain seq x y z
N MET A 1 58.53 -43.50 80.11
CA MET A 1 59.37 -42.40 80.63
C MET A 1 59.33 -41.30 79.56
N LEU A 2 58.26 -40.51 79.44
CA LEU A 2 57.93 -39.27 80.15
C LEU A 2 58.94 -38.11 79.96
N ILE A 3 58.39 -37.00 79.43
CA ILE A 3 58.54 -35.59 79.89
C ILE A 3 59.48 -34.65 79.09
N SER A 4 58.82 -33.67 78.42
CA SER A 4 59.03 -32.19 78.48
C SER A 4 60.33 -31.59 77.89
N CYS A 5 60.42 -30.36 77.37
CA CYS A 5 59.74 -29.12 77.77
C CYS A 5 59.86 -28.01 76.70
N SER A 6 58.75 -27.28 76.53
CA SER A 6 58.47 -25.90 76.09
C SER A 6 59.58 -24.86 75.83
N ARG A 7 59.35 -23.99 74.84
CA ARG A 7 59.07 -22.53 75.05
C ARG A 7 58.53 -21.84 73.78
N LEU A 8 57.64 -20.89 74.04
CA LEU A 8 56.78 -20.14 73.12
C LEU A 8 57.46 -18.92 72.49
N LEU A 9 56.96 -18.49 71.32
CA LEU A 9 56.83 -17.07 70.96
C LEU A 9 55.62 -16.86 70.04
N THR A 10 54.76 -15.92 70.46
CA THR A 10 53.52 -15.43 69.83
C THR A 10 53.79 -14.22 68.93
N ALA A 11 53.06 -14.08 67.83
CA ALA A 11 52.87 -12.79 67.13
C ALA A 11 51.55 -12.79 66.35
N ALA A 12 50.89 -11.63 66.37
CA ALA A 12 49.47 -11.41 66.18
C ALA A 12 49.02 -11.25 64.72
N ALA A 13 47.74 -11.56 64.50
CA ALA A 13 47.01 -11.40 63.25
C ALA A 13 46.64 -9.93 63.00
N ALA A 14 46.90 -9.45 61.78
CA ALA A 14 46.40 -8.17 61.26
C ALA A 14 45.35 -8.44 60.17
N LEU A 15 44.11 -8.04 60.45
CA LEU A 15 42.94 -8.18 59.58
C LEU A 15 42.91 -6.97 58.62
N LEU A 16 43.26 -7.18 57.34
CA LEU A 16 43.11 -6.17 56.28
C LEU A 16 41.65 -6.10 55.83
N LEU A 17 40.99 -4.96 56.04
CA LEU A 17 39.71 -4.61 55.44
C LEU A 17 39.93 -4.12 54.00
N LEU A 18 39.43 -4.88 53.03
CA LEU A 18 39.40 -4.50 51.61
C LEU A 18 38.23 -3.53 51.37
N ALA A 19 38.50 -2.29 50.95
CA ALA A 19 37.46 -1.35 50.54
C ALA A 19 37.08 -1.57 49.05
N PRO A 20 35.79 -1.57 48.68
CA PRO A 20 35.38 -1.68 47.28
C PRO A 20 35.52 -0.36 46.53
N THR A 21 36.12 -0.41 45.34
CA THR A 21 36.22 0.69 44.36
C THR A 21 34.83 1.09 43.82
N PRO A 22 34.50 2.39 43.69
CA PRO A 22 33.23 2.82 43.11
C PRO A 22 33.23 2.63 41.59
N THR A 23 32.34 1.77 41.10
CA THR A 23 32.04 1.59 39.68
C THR A 23 31.42 2.86 39.12
N ALA A 24 32.07 3.49 38.14
CA ALA A 24 31.51 4.62 37.40
C ALA A 24 30.24 4.17 36.66
N ARG A 25 29.07 4.63 37.10
CA ARG A 25 27.82 4.51 36.34
C ARG A 25 27.89 5.45 35.14
N GLY A 26 27.98 4.89 33.94
CA GLY A 26 27.69 5.63 32.71
C GLY A 26 26.28 6.19 32.77
N GLN A 27 26.13 7.50 32.55
CA GLN A 27 24.83 8.11 32.34
C GLN A 27 24.23 7.54 31.05
N ALA A 28 23.07 6.91 31.17
CA ALA A 28 22.26 6.56 30.01
C ALA A 28 21.87 7.86 29.27
N PRO A 29 21.84 7.88 27.93
CA PRO A 29 21.34 9.01 27.18
C PRO A 29 19.88 9.27 27.58
N ALA A 30 19.56 10.52 27.90
CA ALA A 30 18.22 10.95 28.28
C ALA A 30 17.24 10.63 27.13
N ALA A 31 16.14 9.95 27.47
CA ALA A 31 15.02 9.76 26.56
C ALA A 31 14.45 11.14 26.16
N PRO A 32 14.02 11.35 24.90
CA PRO A 32 13.36 12.58 24.50
C PRO A 32 12.08 12.77 25.34
N THR A 33 12.04 13.85 26.10
CA THR A 33 10.95 14.16 27.02
C THR A 33 9.71 14.57 26.23
N ALA A 34 8.62 13.80 26.37
CA ALA A 34 7.29 14.20 25.93
C ALA A 34 6.91 15.59 26.50
N PRO A 35 6.07 16.38 25.80
CA PRO A 35 5.61 17.66 26.30
C PRO A 35 4.97 17.53 27.70
N PRO A 36 5.08 18.53 28.59
CA PRO A 36 4.44 18.50 29.91
C PRO A 36 2.93 18.23 29.77
N GLU A 37 2.40 17.28 30.54
CA GLU A 37 0.95 17.05 30.61
C GLU A 37 0.25 18.33 31.08
N ALA A 38 -0.71 18.80 30.29
CA ALA A 38 -1.45 20.03 30.59
C ALA A 38 -2.43 19.79 31.76
N LEU A 39 -2.47 20.74 32.71
CA LEU A 39 -3.36 20.69 33.89
C LEU A 39 -4.86 20.73 33.54
N PHE A 40 -5.20 21.17 32.33
CA PHE A 40 -6.56 21.25 31.76
C PHE A 40 -6.48 21.05 30.23
N PRO A 41 -7.55 20.60 29.55
CA PRO A 41 -7.51 20.37 28.11
C PRO A 41 -7.30 21.69 27.34
N LEU A 42 -6.14 21.82 26.69
CA LEU A 42 -5.83 22.92 25.79
C LEU A 42 -5.96 22.45 24.33
N PRO A 43 -6.44 23.31 23.41
CA PRO A 43 -6.41 22.98 21.99
C PRO A 43 -4.96 22.78 21.54
N GLN A 44 -4.69 21.64 20.90
CA GLN A 44 -3.35 21.33 20.43
C GLN A 44 -2.93 22.30 19.32
N ALA A 45 -1.71 22.84 19.42
CA ALA A 45 -1.20 23.85 18.49
C ALA A 45 -1.12 23.36 17.03
N SER A 46 -0.88 22.06 16.85
CA SER A 46 -0.91 21.35 15.56
C SER A 46 -1.93 20.23 15.67
N PRO A 47 -3.18 20.44 15.23
CA PRO A 47 -4.25 19.46 15.34
C PRO A 47 -3.88 18.14 14.66
N HIS A 48 -4.31 17.03 15.25
CA HIS A 48 -4.23 15.70 14.65
C HIS A 48 -5.26 15.56 13.53
N VAL A 49 -4.86 14.99 12.39
CA VAL A 49 -5.71 14.81 11.21
C VAL A 49 -5.46 13.42 10.64
N VAL A 50 -6.55 12.71 10.35
CA VAL A 50 -6.53 11.45 9.60
C VAL A 50 -7.29 11.67 8.30
N LEU A 51 -6.59 11.52 7.18
CA LEU A 51 -7.17 11.51 5.84
C LEU A 51 -7.20 10.06 5.35
N GLN A 52 -8.38 9.55 5.02
CA GLN A 52 -8.55 8.24 4.43
C GLN A 52 -9.24 8.36 3.08
N HIS A 53 -8.71 7.66 2.08
CA HIS A 53 -9.27 7.64 0.73
C HIS A 53 -9.01 6.31 0.02
N ALA A 54 -9.98 5.85 -0.77
CA ALA A 54 -9.81 4.67 -1.61
C ALA A 54 -9.38 5.08 -3.02
N VAL A 55 -8.20 4.63 -3.46
CA VAL A 55 -7.69 4.82 -4.83
C VAL A 55 -7.85 3.51 -5.59
N GLY A 56 -8.88 3.42 -6.43
CA GLY A 56 -9.30 2.16 -7.02
C GLY A 56 -9.85 1.20 -5.96
N LEU A 57 -9.11 0.12 -5.67
CA LEU A 57 -9.45 -0.86 -4.63
C LEU A 57 -8.48 -0.84 -3.43
N THR A 58 -7.61 0.16 -3.36
CA THR A 58 -6.61 0.31 -2.31
C THR A 58 -6.96 1.48 -1.41
N ASP A 59 -7.18 1.18 -0.13
CA ASP A 59 -7.28 2.20 0.92
C ASP A 59 -5.91 2.79 1.22
N VAL A 60 -5.85 4.12 1.21
CA VAL A 60 -4.69 4.93 1.59
C VAL A 60 -5.08 5.82 2.77
N THR A 61 -4.31 5.74 3.84
CA THR A 61 -4.51 6.55 5.05
C THR A 61 -3.28 7.39 5.32
N VAL A 62 -3.47 8.70 5.52
CA VAL A 62 -2.44 9.65 5.95
C VAL A 62 -2.82 10.15 7.34
N ASP A 63 -2.00 9.80 8.32
CA ASP A 63 -2.13 10.19 9.72
C ASP A 63 -1.01 11.21 10.02
N TYR A 64 -1.39 12.44 10.36
CA TYR A 64 -0.43 13.53 10.53
C TYR A 64 -0.92 14.58 11.53
N HIS A 65 0.01 15.41 12.00
CA HIS A 65 -0.33 16.66 12.69
C HIS A 65 -0.09 17.86 11.80
N ALA A 66 -1.04 18.78 11.77
CA ALA A 66 -1.08 19.90 10.84
C ALA A 66 -0.52 21.20 11.47
N PRO A 67 0.80 21.51 11.33
CA PRO A 67 1.34 22.78 11.81
C PRO A 67 0.85 23.96 10.98
N SER A 68 0.76 25.13 11.63
CA SER A 68 0.48 26.41 10.95
C SER A 68 1.75 27.25 10.75
N VAL A 69 1.76 28.11 9.73
CA VAL A 69 2.90 28.99 9.41
C VAL A 69 3.17 29.97 10.56
N ARG A 70 2.13 30.66 11.04
CA ARG A 70 2.18 31.64 12.16
C ARG A 70 3.23 32.74 11.97
N ASN A 71 3.28 33.36 10.78
CA ASN A 71 4.23 34.42 10.43
C ASN A 71 5.72 34.04 10.57
N ARG A 72 6.06 32.75 10.50
CA ARG A 72 7.44 32.25 10.54
C ARG A 72 7.97 31.98 9.14
N VAL A 73 9.29 32.05 9.00
CA VAL A 73 9.98 31.54 7.80
C VAL A 73 9.98 30.01 7.86
N ILE A 74 9.27 29.37 6.94
CA ILE A 74 9.10 27.92 6.93
C ILE A 74 10.27 27.24 6.25
N TRP A 75 10.42 27.42 4.95
CA TRP A 75 11.52 26.82 4.18
C TRP A 75 12.81 27.58 4.47
N GLN A 76 13.92 26.85 4.67
CA GLN A 76 15.22 27.37 5.14
C GLN A 76 15.22 27.88 6.60
N GLY A 77 14.06 28.06 7.23
CA GLY A 77 13.92 28.42 8.63
C GLY A 77 13.54 27.21 9.48
N LEU A 78 12.23 27.07 9.75
CA LEU A 78 11.70 25.95 10.54
C LEU A 78 11.97 24.58 9.90
N VAL A 79 11.98 24.51 8.57
CA VAL A 79 12.33 23.34 7.77
C VAL A 79 13.62 23.66 6.99
N PRO A 80 14.80 23.27 7.51
CA PRO A 80 16.06 23.49 6.84
C PRO A 80 16.15 22.68 5.54
N TYR A 81 16.80 23.24 4.52
CA TYR A 81 17.14 22.48 3.32
C TYR A 81 18.22 21.45 3.62
N ASN A 82 18.22 20.36 2.85
CA ASN A 82 19.12 19.22 2.97
C ASN A 82 19.03 18.47 4.32
N GLN A 83 17.90 18.61 5.02
CA GLN A 83 17.60 17.87 6.25
C GLN A 83 16.26 17.16 6.14
N ILE A 84 16.19 15.97 6.73
CA ILE A 84 14.95 15.19 6.80
C ILE A 84 13.94 15.89 7.70
N TRP A 85 12.73 16.09 7.17
CA TRP A 85 11.58 16.63 7.90
C TRP A 85 10.47 15.58 7.91
N ARG A 86 9.84 15.39 9.07
CA ARG A 86 8.71 14.46 9.30
C ARG A 86 7.41 14.79 8.54
N ALA A 87 7.45 15.80 7.68
CA ALA A 87 6.32 16.24 6.88
C ALA A 87 5.05 16.57 7.71
N GLY A 88 5.25 17.07 8.93
CA GLY A 88 4.20 17.24 9.95
C GLY A 88 4.75 17.84 11.24
N ALA A 89 3.97 17.77 12.32
CA ALA A 89 4.36 18.18 13.68
C ALA A 89 4.27 17.01 14.67
N ASN A 90 4.90 17.15 15.84
CA ASN A 90 4.89 16.15 16.91
C ASN A 90 5.40 14.78 16.43
N GLU A 91 4.55 13.76 16.42
CA GLU A 91 4.76 12.42 15.87
C GLU A 91 5.03 12.43 14.36
N ASN A 92 5.53 11.31 13.86
CA ASN A 92 5.77 11.13 12.43
C ASN A 92 4.47 11.16 11.66
N THR A 93 4.51 11.75 10.45
CA THR A 93 3.45 11.47 9.48
C THR A 93 3.51 10.00 9.10
N ILE A 94 2.41 9.28 9.24
CA ILE A 94 2.32 7.88 8.87
C ILE A 94 1.41 7.76 7.64
N ILE A 95 1.94 7.11 6.60
CA ILE A 95 1.15 6.74 5.42
C ILE A 95 0.97 5.23 5.40
N THR A 96 -0.28 4.78 5.29
CA THR A 96 -0.65 3.36 5.25
C THR A 96 -1.27 3.04 3.90
N PHE A 97 -0.79 1.96 3.28
CA PHE A 97 -1.35 1.39 2.06
C PHE A 97 -1.85 -0.02 2.36
N SER A 98 -3.14 -0.26 2.10
CA SER A 98 -3.75 -1.59 2.26
C SER A 98 -3.24 -2.62 1.24
N ASP A 99 -2.68 -2.16 0.12
CA ASP A 99 -2.14 -2.98 -0.95
C ASP A 99 -0.85 -2.38 -1.51
N THR A 100 -0.15 -3.16 -2.33
CA THR A 100 1.02 -2.67 -3.08
C THR A 100 0.57 -1.61 -4.09
N VAL A 101 1.27 -0.47 -4.08
CA VAL A 101 1.04 0.64 -5.00
C VAL A 101 2.31 0.93 -5.82
N ARG A 102 2.19 1.77 -6.85
CA ARG A 102 3.33 2.42 -7.49
C ARG A 102 3.31 3.90 -7.14
N ALA A 103 4.37 4.37 -6.50
CA ALA A 103 4.57 5.76 -6.15
C ALA A 103 5.55 6.38 -7.16
N ASN A 104 5.09 7.32 -7.99
CA ASN A 104 5.80 7.82 -9.19
C ASN A 104 6.42 6.69 -10.02
N GLY A 105 5.63 5.65 -10.30
CA GLY A 105 6.05 4.48 -11.09
C GLY A 105 6.91 3.44 -10.36
N ARG A 106 7.41 3.74 -9.14
CA ARG A 106 8.22 2.82 -8.33
C ARG A 106 7.34 1.99 -7.40
N ILE A 107 7.60 0.68 -7.32
CA ILE A 107 6.80 -0.23 -6.49
C ILE A 107 7.02 0.07 -5.02
N LEU A 108 5.93 0.24 -4.28
CA LEU A 108 5.89 0.34 -2.82
C LEU A 108 4.94 -0.75 -2.29
N PRO A 109 5.44 -1.74 -1.53
CA PRO A 109 4.60 -2.79 -0.97
C PRO A 109 3.47 -2.25 -0.07
N ALA A 110 2.48 -3.11 0.16
CA ALA A 110 1.46 -2.85 1.18
C ALA A 110 2.15 -2.70 2.55
N GLY A 111 1.70 -1.76 3.36
CA GLY A 111 2.30 -1.55 4.67
C GLY A 111 2.05 -0.17 5.24
N ARG A 112 2.71 0.08 6.36
CA ARG A 112 2.64 1.32 7.12
C ARG A 112 4.04 1.91 7.20
N TYR A 113 4.17 3.17 6.81
CA TYR A 113 5.47 3.82 6.63
C TYR A 113 5.49 5.17 7.32
N SER A 114 6.61 5.50 7.95
CA SER A 114 6.91 6.90 8.26
C SER A 114 7.18 7.64 6.97
N PHE A 115 6.54 8.79 6.81
CA PHE A 115 6.71 9.67 5.66
C PHE A 115 7.56 10.86 6.02
N TYR A 116 8.63 11.03 5.25
CA TYR A 116 9.58 12.11 5.39
C TYR A 116 9.72 12.87 4.08
N VAL A 117 10.09 14.14 4.19
CA VAL A 117 10.44 15.01 3.08
C VAL A 117 11.81 15.58 3.37
N MET A 118 12.74 15.49 2.43
CA MET A 118 14.00 16.22 2.48
C MET A 118 13.99 17.30 1.41
N PRO A 119 13.67 18.55 1.79
CA PRO A 119 13.62 19.62 0.83
C PRO A 119 15.04 20.02 0.41
N ARG A 120 15.18 20.43 -0.84
CA ARG A 120 16.44 20.88 -1.44
C ARG A 120 16.28 22.32 -1.94
N SER A 121 17.39 23.06 -1.95
CA SER A 121 17.43 24.46 -2.38
C SER A 121 17.49 24.65 -3.89
N ASP A 122 18.09 23.69 -4.58
CA ASP A 122 18.64 23.80 -5.94
C ASP A 122 18.30 22.60 -6.83
N GLN A 123 17.53 21.64 -6.32
CA GLN A 123 17.12 20.43 -7.02
C GLN A 123 15.78 19.90 -6.47
N ASP A 124 15.34 18.76 -7.02
CA ASP A 124 14.14 18.05 -6.60
C ASP A 124 14.18 17.69 -5.11
N TRP A 125 13.02 17.74 -4.47
CA TRP A 125 12.85 17.29 -3.09
C TRP A 125 12.75 15.77 -3.04
N ASP A 126 13.25 15.16 -1.97
CA ASP A 126 13.11 13.72 -1.79
C ASP A 126 11.90 13.43 -0.89
N LEU A 127 10.91 12.72 -1.42
CA LEU A 127 9.87 12.06 -0.61
C LEU A 127 10.39 10.68 -0.19
N VAL A 128 10.27 10.37 1.09
CA VAL A 128 10.88 9.18 1.67
C VAL A 128 9.84 8.39 2.47
N PHE A 129 9.72 7.11 2.15
CA PHE A 129 8.96 6.12 2.91
C PHE A 129 9.95 5.26 3.70
N ASN A 130 9.84 5.30 5.03
CA ASN A 130 10.73 4.58 5.93
C ASN A 130 9.96 3.52 6.74
N ARG A 131 10.57 2.36 6.97
CA ARG A 131 9.90 1.21 7.63
C ARG A 131 9.69 1.38 9.13
N VAL A 132 10.43 2.28 9.79
CA VAL A 132 10.33 2.48 11.24
C VAL A 132 9.24 3.51 11.53
N THR A 133 8.13 3.06 12.12
CA THR A 133 6.92 3.89 12.35
C THR A 133 6.80 4.48 13.76
N THR A 134 7.83 4.36 14.58
CA THR A 134 7.77 4.66 16.02
C THR A 134 8.62 5.86 16.44
N HIS A 135 9.22 6.58 15.50
CA HIS A 135 10.02 7.75 15.87
C HIS A 135 9.14 8.91 16.35
N TRP A 136 9.76 9.79 17.13
CA TRP A 136 9.22 11.10 17.47
C TRP A 136 9.82 12.14 16.53
N GLY A 137 9.14 12.37 15.41
CA GLY A 137 9.63 13.22 14.33
C GLY A 137 10.80 12.63 13.54
N ALA A 138 11.88 13.39 13.39
CA ALA A 138 13.06 12.95 12.62
C ALA A 138 14.18 12.35 13.50
N GLU A 139 14.00 12.34 14.82
CA GLU A 139 15.00 11.79 15.74
C GLU A 139 15.12 10.27 15.58
N GLY A 140 16.34 9.79 15.37
CA GLY A 140 16.61 8.37 15.15
C GLY A 140 16.37 7.88 13.73
N TYR A 141 16.10 8.78 12.78
CA TYR A 141 16.07 8.45 11.35
C TYR A 141 17.42 7.85 10.89
N ASP A 142 17.36 6.69 10.24
CA ASP A 142 18.48 6.07 9.51
C ASP A 142 18.03 5.79 8.06
N GLU A 143 18.81 6.25 7.09
CA GLU A 143 18.56 6.06 5.66
C GLU A 143 18.52 4.57 5.26
N LYS A 144 19.17 3.68 6.02
CA LYS A 144 19.10 2.22 5.80
C LYS A 144 17.69 1.64 5.95
N ASP A 145 16.85 2.32 6.71
CA ASP A 145 15.47 1.92 6.94
C ASP A 145 14.51 2.44 5.86
N ASP A 146 15.00 3.27 4.94
CA ASP A 146 14.24 3.74 3.79
C ASP A 146 13.84 2.56 2.90
N VAL A 147 12.55 2.50 2.59
CA VAL A 147 11.97 1.55 1.65
C VAL A 147 11.94 2.16 0.25
N LEU A 148 11.68 3.46 0.18
CA LEU A 148 11.57 4.17 -1.08
C LEU A 148 11.91 5.65 -0.92
N ARG A 149 12.79 6.15 -1.78
CA ARG A 149 13.10 7.58 -1.95
C ARG A 149 12.76 8.01 -3.37
N ILE A 150 11.99 9.08 -3.49
CA ILE A 150 11.42 9.54 -4.77
C ILE A 150 11.71 11.03 -4.92
N PRO A 151 12.43 11.45 -5.97
CA PRO A 151 12.56 12.86 -6.29
C PRO A 151 11.22 13.42 -6.80
N VAL A 152 10.84 14.59 -6.30
CA VAL A 152 9.67 15.35 -6.75
C VAL A 152 10.00 16.82 -6.89
N VAL A 153 9.44 17.46 -7.90
CA VAL A 153 9.60 18.90 -8.11
C VAL A 153 8.58 19.62 -7.21
N PRO A 154 9.02 20.51 -6.29
CA PRO A 154 8.09 21.33 -5.52
C PRO A 154 7.51 22.44 -6.40
N GLU A 155 6.19 22.55 -6.41
CA GLU A 155 5.46 23.57 -7.14
C GLU A 155 5.18 24.79 -6.26
N ALA A 156 5.12 25.97 -6.88
CA ALA A 156 4.65 27.17 -6.21
C ALA A 156 3.13 27.13 -6.07
N SER A 157 2.62 27.48 -4.88
CA SER A 157 1.18 27.50 -4.61
C SER A 157 0.75 28.80 -3.91
N ALA A 158 -0.57 29.04 -3.88
CA ALA A 158 -1.14 30.02 -2.98
C ALA A 158 -0.75 29.71 -1.53
N VAL A 159 -0.69 30.75 -0.69
CA VAL A 159 -0.30 30.59 0.72
C VAL A 159 -1.28 29.68 1.44
N ARG A 160 -0.76 28.61 2.02
CA ARG A 160 -1.47 27.66 2.85
C ARG A 160 -1.01 27.80 4.30
N GLU A 161 -1.86 28.43 5.12
CA GLU A 161 -1.53 28.70 6.54
C GLU A 161 -1.30 27.41 7.34
N THR A 162 -2.11 26.38 7.13
CA THR A 162 -2.02 25.10 7.84
C THR A 162 -1.67 23.98 6.88
N LEU A 163 -0.65 23.19 7.19
CA LEU A 163 -0.23 22.03 6.40
C LEU A 163 -1.44 21.17 6.03
N LEU A 164 -1.58 20.85 4.74
CA LEU A 164 -2.71 20.12 4.20
C LEU A 164 -2.25 18.96 3.32
N TYR A 165 -2.77 17.77 3.63
CA TYR A 165 -2.75 16.64 2.71
C TYR A 165 -4.12 16.47 2.04
N TRP A 166 -4.11 16.13 0.74
CA TRP A 166 -5.35 15.88 -0.02
C TRP A 166 -5.09 15.07 -1.30
N PHE A 167 -6.14 14.43 -1.83
CA PHE A 167 -6.09 13.68 -3.08
C PHE A 167 -6.63 14.48 -4.27
N SER A 168 -5.93 14.46 -5.41
CA SER A 168 -6.36 15.09 -6.68
C SER A 168 -6.35 14.10 -7.85
N ASP A 169 -6.99 14.49 -8.94
CA ASP A 169 -6.96 13.80 -10.24
C ASP A 169 -7.27 12.31 -10.16
N LEU A 170 -8.33 11.98 -9.41
CA LEU A 170 -8.71 10.60 -9.17
C LEU A 170 -9.22 9.93 -10.43
N THR A 171 -8.68 8.76 -10.70
CA THR A 171 -9.15 7.83 -11.74
C THR A 171 -9.62 6.52 -11.10
N THR A 172 -10.00 5.55 -11.92
CA THR A 172 -10.37 4.22 -11.44
C THR A 172 -9.18 3.44 -10.86
N SER A 173 -7.94 3.87 -11.09
CA SER A 173 -6.72 3.17 -10.63
C SER A 173 -5.57 4.07 -10.21
N SER A 174 -5.76 5.38 -10.12
CA SER A 174 -4.69 6.31 -9.72
C SER A 174 -5.23 7.59 -9.08
N ALA A 175 -4.37 8.27 -8.34
CA ALA A 175 -4.62 9.61 -7.79
C ALA A 175 -3.28 10.28 -7.46
N HIS A 176 -3.25 11.60 -7.35
CA HIS A 176 -2.12 12.29 -6.72
C HIS A 176 -2.39 12.48 -5.23
N LEU A 177 -1.43 12.09 -4.38
CA LEU A 177 -1.38 12.53 -2.99
C LEU A 177 -0.57 13.83 -2.92
N ASN A 178 -1.20 14.90 -2.47
CA ASN A 178 -0.62 16.23 -2.42
C ASN A 178 -0.32 16.62 -0.98
N LEU A 179 0.82 17.28 -0.76
CA LEU A 179 1.18 17.97 0.47
C LEU A 179 1.37 19.45 0.14
N SER A 180 0.60 20.33 0.79
CA SER A 180 0.70 21.78 0.60
C SER A 180 0.92 22.50 1.92
N TRP A 181 1.94 23.37 1.98
CA TRP A 181 2.20 24.23 3.14
C TRP A 181 2.96 25.48 2.77
N GLU A 182 2.57 26.60 3.37
CA GLU A 182 3.06 27.92 3.01
C GLU A 182 2.90 28.15 1.50
N LYS A 183 3.95 28.35 0.71
CA LYS A 183 3.87 28.60 -0.74
C LYS A 183 4.36 27.43 -1.58
N LYS A 184 4.46 26.23 -1.01
CA LYS A 184 4.96 25.05 -1.69
C LYS A 184 3.93 23.93 -1.66
N THR A 185 3.82 23.24 -2.79
CA THR A 185 3.07 21.99 -2.91
C THR A 185 3.97 20.94 -3.53
N VAL A 186 3.95 19.73 -3.00
CA VAL A 186 4.55 18.54 -3.62
C VAL A 186 3.46 17.51 -3.88
N SER A 187 3.54 16.85 -5.02
CA SER A 187 2.54 15.88 -5.48
C SER A 187 3.22 14.54 -5.76
N LEU A 188 2.60 13.48 -5.26
CA LEU A 188 3.03 12.10 -5.47
C LEU A 188 1.96 11.36 -6.25
N LEU A 189 2.27 10.91 -7.47
CA LEU A 189 1.38 10.03 -8.22
C LEU A 189 1.36 8.65 -7.56
N LEU A 190 0.16 8.18 -7.26
CA LEU A 190 -0.11 6.84 -6.76
C LEU A 190 -0.92 6.09 -7.81
N ASP A 191 -0.35 5.01 -8.35
CA ASP A 191 -1.06 4.04 -9.18
C ASP A 191 -1.32 2.76 -8.40
N THR A 192 -2.51 2.21 -8.53
CA THR A 192 -2.95 1.00 -7.82
C THR A 192 -3.21 -0.14 -8.79
N ASN A 193 -2.92 -1.37 -8.35
CA ASN A 193 -3.06 -2.54 -9.21
C ASN A 193 -4.47 -3.14 -9.11
N VAL A 194 -5.47 -2.40 -9.62
CA VAL A 194 -6.89 -2.81 -9.61
C VAL A 194 -7.07 -4.18 -10.27
N GLN A 195 -6.38 -4.43 -11.39
CA GLN A 195 -6.49 -5.69 -12.12
C GLN A 195 -6.02 -6.87 -11.28
N ALA A 196 -4.87 -6.76 -10.60
CA ALA A 196 -4.40 -7.84 -9.72
C ALA A 196 -5.34 -8.06 -8.54
N ARG A 197 -5.94 -6.99 -7.99
CA ARG A 197 -6.92 -7.10 -6.91
C ARG A 197 -8.19 -7.82 -7.33
N VAL A 198 -8.73 -7.48 -8.50
CA VAL A 198 -9.91 -8.18 -9.01
C VAL A 198 -9.58 -9.64 -9.33
N LEU A 199 -8.42 -9.92 -9.92
CA LEU A 199 -7.99 -11.29 -10.18
C LEU A 199 -7.86 -12.11 -8.88
N ALA A 200 -7.20 -11.57 -7.86
CA ALA A 200 -7.08 -12.22 -6.55
C ALA A 200 -8.45 -12.44 -5.88
N GLY A 201 -9.38 -11.47 -6.03
CA GLY A 201 -10.76 -11.60 -5.57
C GLY A 201 -11.51 -12.72 -6.27
N ILE A 202 -11.38 -12.82 -7.60
CA ILE A 202 -11.94 -13.91 -8.41
C ILE A 202 -11.39 -15.26 -7.96
N GLU A 203 -10.07 -15.38 -7.82
CA GLU A 203 -9.42 -16.63 -7.39
C GLU A 203 -9.89 -17.07 -6.00
N LYS A 204 -9.96 -16.14 -5.05
CA LYS A 204 -10.47 -16.41 -3.71
C LYS A 204 -11.93 -16.87 -3.74
N ALA A 205 -12.77 -16.22 -4.54
CA ALA A 205 -14.18 -16.58 -4.66
C ALA A 205 -14.35 -17.97 -5.30
N VAL A 206 -13.63 -18.27 -6.37
CA VAL A 206 -13.65 -19.57 -7.05
C VAL A 206 -13.12 -20.67 -6.12
N ALA A 207 -12.03 -20.42 -5.39
CA ALA A 207 -11.51 -21.39 -4.41
C ALA A 207 -12.51 -21.69 -3.28
N ALA A 208 -13.32 -20.71 -2.87
CA ALA A 208 -14.35 -20.90 -1.85
C ALA A 208 -15.59 -21.65 -2.37
N ARG A 209 -15.91 -21.54 -3.67
CA ARG A 209 -17.08 -22.16 -4.30
C ARG A 209 -16.72 -22.81 -5.65
N PRO A 210 -15.88 -23.86 -5.66
CA PRO A 210 -15.30 -24.41 -6.89
C PRO A 210 -16.31 -25.14 -7.79
N THR A 211 -17.48 -25.49 -7.26
CA THR A 211 -18.55 -26.20 -7.99
C THR A 211 -19.70 -25.28 -8.41
N ASP A 212 -19.60 -23.97 -8.16
CA ASP A 212 -20.57 -22.98 -8.60
C ASP A 212 -20.30 -22.62 -10.07
N TRP A 213 -21.04 -23.26 -10.98
CA TRP A 213 -20.86 -23.07 -12.42
C TRP A 213 -21.14 -21.62 -12.88
N GLN A 214 -22.03 -20.91 -12.17
CA GLN A 214 -22.37 -19.51 -12.49
C GLN A 214 -21.23 -18.59 -12.09
N LEU A 215 -20.64 -18.80 -10.91
CA LEU A 215 -19.46 -18.08 -10.47
C LEU A 215 -18.28 -18.29 -11.44
N LEU A 216 -18.03 -19.53 -11.86
CA LEU A 216 -16.98 -19.85 -12.83
C LEU A 216 -17.22 -19.19 -14.19
N ALA A 217 -18.47 -19.16 -14.66
CA ALA A 217 -18.84 -18.46 -15.89
C ALA A 217 -18.63 -16.95 -15.77
N GLN A 218 -19.06 -16.33 -14.67
CA GLN A 218 -18.88 -14.90 -14.40
C GLN A 218 -17.40 -14.51 -14.27
N ALA A 219 -16.61 -15.33 -13.57
CA ALA A 219 -15.16 -15.16 -13.47
C ALA A 219 -14.50 -15.19 -14.85
N ALA A 220 -14.83 -16.20 -15.67
CA ALA A 220 -14.32 -16.28 -17.04
C ALA A 220 -14.75 -15.08 -17.89
N GLU A 221 -16.02 -14.67 -17.81
CA GLU A 221 -16.54 -13.52 -18.56
C GLU A 221 -15.80 -12.22 -18.21
N TYR A 222 -15.59 -11.95 -16.93
CA TYR A 222 -14.82 -10.79 -16.49
C TYR A 222 -13.41 -10.79 -17.09
N LEU A 223 -12.74 -11.94 -17.05
CA LEU A 223 -11.39 -12.11 -17.60
C LEU A 223 -11.36 -11.89 -19.12
N VAL A 224 -12.37 -12.40 -19.86
CA VAL A 224 -12.49 -12.17 -21.31
C VAL A 224 -12.71 -10.69 -21.63
N LEU A 225 -13.64 -10.04 -20.94
CA LEU A 225 -14.02 -8.64 -21.21
C LEU A 225 -12.88 -7.66 -20.98
N ASN A 226 -12.02 -7.94 -19.99
CA ASN A 226 -10.89 -7.08 -19.64
C ASN A 226 -9.56 -7.55 -20.28
N ASN A 227 -9.61 -8.56 -21.15
CA ASN A 227 -8.43 -9.18 -21.78
C ASN A 227 -7.36 -9.61 -20.77
N LEU A 228 -7.79 -10.21 -19.66
CA LEU A 228 -6.94 -10.64 -18.54
C LEU A 228 -6.82 -12.15 -18.51
N SER A 229 -5.61 -12.67 -18.28
CA SER A 229 -5.33 -14.08 -17.96
C SER A 229 -6.13 -15.09 -18.80
N GLY A 230 -5.93 -15.09 -20.13
CA GLY A 230 -6.70 -15.92 -21.07
C GLY A 230 -6.61 -17.43 -20.81
N GLU A 231 -5.61 -17.91 -20.09
CA GLU A 231 -5.51 -19.30 -19.62
C GLU A 231 -6.47 -19.59 -18.46
N LYS A 232 -6.53 -18.71 -17.45
CA LYS A 232 -7.47 -18.82 -16.33
C LYS A 232 -8.91 -18.70 -16.80
N ALA A 233 -9.19 -17.78 -17.74
CA ALA A 233 -10.49 -17.68 -18.37
C ALA A 233 -10.91 -18.99 -19.05
N LEU A 234 -9.97 -19.65 -19.76
CA LEU A 234 -10.22 -20.93 -20.43
C LEU A 234 -10.45 -22.06 -19.42
N HIS A 235 -9.65 -22.11 -18.35
CA HIS A 235 -9.83 -23.08 -17.29
C HIS A 235 -11.21 -22.94 -16.63
N TYR A 236 -11.57 -21.74 -16.14
CA TYR A 236 -12.85 -21.51 -15.48
C TYR A 236 -14.05 -21.79 -16.38
N ILE A 237 -13.98 -21.41 -17.66
CA ILE A 237 -15.11 -21.65 -18.56
C ILE A 237 -15.28 -23.13 -18.92
N ASN A 238 -14.18 -23.88 -19.03
CA ASN A 238 -14.24 -25.32 -19.25
C ASN A 238 -14.86 -26.03 -18.04
N GLU A 239 -14.47 -25.66 -16.82
CA GLU A 239 -15.06 -26.21 -15.59
C GLU A 239 -16.54 -25.85 -15.45
N SER A 240 -16.91 -24.59 -15.75
CA SER A 240 -18.32 -24.17 -15.77
C SER A 240 -19.16 -25.04 -16.71
N ILE A 241 -18.69 -25.27 -17.95
CA ILE A 241 -19.39 -26.10 -18.95
C ILE A 241 -19.47 -27.56 -18.49
N ARG A 242 -18.42 -28.08 -17.84
CA ARG A 242 -18.39 -29.45 -17.30
C ARG A 242 -19.43 -29.65 -16.20
N LEU A 243 -19.60 -28.66 -15.32
CA LEU A 243 -20.58 -28.68 -14.23
C LEU A 243 -22.01 -28.50 -14.75
N GLN A 244 -22.22 -27.55 -15.65
CA GLN A 244 -23.52 -27.30 -16.27
C GLN A 244 -23.33 -26.77 -17.69
N ASN A 245 -23.81 -27.51 -18.68
CA ASN A 245 -23.72 -27.09 -20.08
C ASN A 245 -24.86 -26.10 -20.43
N ALA A 246 -24.59 -24.79 -20.36
CA ALA A 246 -25.56 -23.72 -20.54
C ALA A 246 -25.26 -22.86 -21.79
N TYR A 247 -26.24 -22.10 -22.30
CA TYR A 247 -25.96 -21.24 -23.45
C TYR A 247 -24.92 -20.14 -23.11
N THR A 248 -25.01 -19.57 -21.90
CA THR A 248 -24.16 -18.46 -21.46
C THR A 248 -22.68 -18.84 -21.42
N ASN A 249 -22.34 -19.99 -20.82
CA ASN A 249 -20.94 -20.40 -20.73
C ASN A 249 -20.35 -20.89 -22.06
N ASN A 250 -21.15 -21.51 -22.92
CA ASN A 250 -20.73 -21.80 -24.29
C ASN A 250 -20.51 -20.51 -25.10
N TRP A 251 -21.32 -19.47 -24.88
CA TRP A 251 -21.14 -18.17 -25.53
C TRP A 251 -19.88 -17.44 -25.08
N ILE A 252 -19.60 -17.43 -23.77
CA ILE A 252 -18.36 -16.88 -23.21
C ILE A 252 -17.14 -17.62 -23.79
N LYS A 253 -17.18 -18.95 -23.84
CA LYS A 253 -16.09 -19.76 -24.42
C LYS A 253 -15.87 -19.43 -25.90
N ALA A 254 -16.94 -19.27 -26.68
CA ALA A 254 -16.84 -18.89 -28.08
C ALA A 254 -16.13 -17.53 -28.25
N ARG A 255 -16.50 -16.53 -27.45
CA ARG A 255 -15.86 -15.20 -27.48
C ARG A 255 -14.39 -15.24 -27.07
N LEU A 256 -14.04 -16.06 -26.07
CA LEU A 256 -12.65 -16.27 -25.65
C LEU A 256 -11.80 -16.92 -26.75
N LEU A 257 -12.35 -17.88 -27.49
CA LEU A 257 -11.63 -18.52 -28.60
C LEU A 257 -11.46 -17.55 -29.76
N ALA A 258 -12.51 -16.78 -30.09
CA ALA A 258 -12.45 -15.76 -31.13
C ALA A 258 -11.43 -14.65 -30.81
N SER A 259 -11.28 -14.25 -29.53
CA SER A 259 -10.24 -13.28 -29.13
C SER A 259 -8.82 -13.83 -29.27
N LYS A 260 -8.66 -15.16 -29.30
CA LYS A 260 -7.41 -15.87 -29.61
C LYS A 260 -7.26 -16.22 -31.09
N LEU A 261 -8.13 -15.69 -31.95
CA LEU A 261 -8.17 -15.95 -33.40
C LEU A 261 -8.49 -17.42 -33.77
N ASP A 262 -8.94 -18.23 -32.82
CA ASP A 262 -9.43 -19.59 -33.06
C ASP A 262 -10.90 -19.54 -33.48
N TYR A 263 -11.13 -19.03 -34.70
CA TYR A 263 -12.47 -18.78 -35.22
C TYR A 263 -13.24 -20.07 -35.49
N ASP A 264 -12.58 -21.14 -35.94
CA ASP A 264 -13.20 -22.44 -36.19
C ASP A 264 -13.82 -23.01 -34.92
N THR A 265 -13.06 -23.05 -33.83
CA THR A 265 -13.55 -23.56 -32.56
C THR A 265 -14.55 -22.59 -31.92
N ALA A 266 -14.36 -21.28 -32.08
CA ALA A 266 -15.32 -20.28 -31.63
C ALA A 266 -16.70 -20.46 -32.27
N ILE A 267 -16.76 -20.73 -33.57
CA ILE A 267 -18.02 -20.97 -34.29
C ILE A 267 -18.73 -22.21 -33.75
N VAL A 268 -18.01 -23.29 -33.43
CA VAL A 268 -18.58 -24.51 -32.86
C VAL A 268 -19.28 -24.21 -31.53
N TYR A 269 -18.60 -23.53 -30.61
CA TYR A 269 -19.18 -23.18 -29.31
C TYR A 269 -20.28 -22.13 -29.42
N GLY A 270 -20.17 -21.15 -30.33
CA GLY A 270 -21.19 -20.13 -30.55
C GLY A 270 -22.49 -20.72 -31.12
N ARG A 271 -22.40 -21.66 -32.07
CA ARG A 271 -23.58 -22.41 -32.57
C ARG A 271 -24.20 -23.26 -31.47
N LYS A 272 -23.38 -23.90 -30.64
CA LYS A 272 -23.85 -24.67 -29.48
C LYS A 272 -24.58 -23.78 -28.47
N ALA A 273 -24.08 -22.59 -28.21
CA ALA A 273 -24.76 -21.61 -27.36
C ALA A 273 -26.14 -21.24 -27.91
N ILE A 274 -26.25 -20.89 -29.20
CA ILE A 274 -27.55 -20.59 -29.83
C ILE A 274 -28.52 -21.77 -29.73
N LYS A 275 -28.03 -23.01 -29.88
CA LYS A 275 -28.86 -24.22 -29.77
C LYS A 275 -29.38 -24.46 -28.35
N LEU A 276 -28.60 -24.12 -27.32
CA LEU A 276 -28.95 -24.31 -25.91
C LEU A 276 -29.82 -23.19 -25.34
N GLY A 277 -29.90 -22.02 -26.01
CA GLY A 277 -30.64 -20.88 -25.51
C GLY A 277 -32.16 -21.06 -25.64
N ASP A 278 -32.88 -20.70 -24.58
CA ASP A 278 -34.34 -20.69 -24.56
C ASP A 278 -34.87 -19.39 -25.20
N LYS A 279 -35.67 -19.51 -26.25
CA LYS A 279 -36.27 -18.35 -26.93
C LYS A 279 -37.33 -17.65 -26.07
N ALA A 280 -37.84 -18.26 -25.01
CA ALA A 280 -38.69 -17.57 -24.04
C ALA A 280 -37.86 -16.67 -23.10
N ASP A 281 -36.59 -16.99 -22.86
CA ASP A 281 -35.70 -16.20 -22.01
C ASP A 281 -35.40 -14.83 -22.63
N ALA A 282 -35.72 -13.77 -21.88
CA ALA A 282 -35.58 -12.39 -22.36
C ALA A 282 -34.10 -12.02 -22.56
N SER A 283 -33.20 -12.51 -21.70
CA SER A 283 -31.76 -12.27 -21.82
C SER A 283 -31.20 -12.90 -23.10
N PHE A 284 -31.53 -14.17 -23.36
CA PHE A 284 -31.13 -14.85 -24.58
C PHE A 284 -31.68 -14.18 -25.84
N ARG A 285 -32.97 -13.82 -25.86
CA ARG A 285 -33.57 -13.12 -27.01
C ARG A 285 -32.85 -11.82 -27.34
N THR A 286 -32.41 -11.09 -26.33
CA THR A 286 -31.69 -9.82 -26.50
C THR A 286 -30.29 -10.05 -27.07
N GLN A 287 -29.62 -11.13 -26.68
CA GLN A 287 -28.25 -11.45 -27.14
C GLN A 287 -28.22 -12.15 -28.51
N LEU A 288 -29.28 -12.89 -28.87
CA LEU A 288 -29.32 -13.74 -30.06
C LEU A 288 -28.95 -13.02 -31.38
N PRO A 289 -29.42 -11.79 -31.67
CA PRO A 289 -28.98 -11.06 -32.86
C PRO A 289 -27.46 -10.85 -32.90
N THR A 290 -26.87 -10.39 -31.79
CA THR A 290 -25.43 -10.17 -31.65
C THR A 290 -24.64 -11.46 -31.83
N MET A 291 -25.14 -12.57 -31.27
CA MET A 291 -24.51 -13.89 -31.45
C MET A 291 -24.46 -14.30 -32.92
N ARG A 292 -25.56 -14.08 -33.66
CA ARG A 292 -25.64 -14.41 -35.10
C ARG A 292 -24.68 -13.57 -35.93
N VAL A 293 -24.62 -12.27 -35.67
CA VAL A 293 -23.69 -11.36 -36.35
C VAL A 293 -22.24 -11.79 -36.10
N SER A 294 -21.88 -12.04 -34.84
CA SER A 294 -20.53 -12.50 -34.49
C SER A 294 -20.15 -13.80 -35.19
N LEU A 295 -21.08 -14.76 -35.32
CA LEU A 295 -20.82 -16.01 -36.04
C LEU A 295 -20.57 -15.81 -37.54
N ILE A 296 -21.23 -14.84 -38.17
CA ILE A 296 -21.00 -14.48 -39.57
C ILE A 296 -19.62 -13.83 -39.71
N GLU A 297 -19.28 -12.91 -38.82
CA GLU A 297 -17.97 -12.26 -38.81
C GLU A 297 -16.82 -13.26 -38.58
N TRP A 298 -16.98 -14.19 -37.64
CA TRP A 298 -15.96 -15.23 -37.40
C TRP A 298 -15.86 -16.20 -38.59
N GLN A 299 -16.97 -16.54 -39.24
CA GLN A 299 -16.95 -17.34 -40.47
C GLN A 299 -16.16 -16.64 -41.58
N ALA A 300 -16.37 -15.35 -41.78
CA ALA A 300 -15.64 -14.57 -42.78
C ALA A 300 -14.12 -14.46 -42.49
N LYS A 301 -13.69 -14.63 -41.24
CA LYS A 301 -12.28 -14.59 -40.83
C LYS A 301 -11.60 -15.96 -40.75
N ALA A 302 -12.37 -17.04 -40.80
CA ALA A 302 -11.84 -18.40 -40.80
C ALA A 302 -11.39 -18.87 -42.20
N TYR A 303 -11.81 -18.15 -43.26
CA TYR A 303 -11.41 -18.34 -44.66
C TYR A 303 -10.49 -17.20 -45.11
#